data_AF-A0A351BDP7-F1
#
_entry.id   AF-A0A351BDP7-F1
#
_cell.length_a   1.000
_cell.length_b   1.000
_cell.length_c   1.000
_cell.angle_alpha   90.00
_cell.angle_beta   90.00
_cell.angle_gamma   90.00
#
_symmetry.space_group_name_H-M   'P 1'
#
loop_
_entity.id
_entity.type
_entity.pdbx_description
1 polymer ?
#
loop_
_entity_poly.entity_id
_entity_poly.type
_entity_poly.pdbx_seq_one_letter_code
_entity_poly.pdbx_strand_id
1 'polypeptide(L)' 'AALSVAGHPLVATAPCDSPFLPTDLVARLRAALDESAAELAVARSLARLQPVFCLCRRTALPALSAHLA' A
#
# COMPACT_ATOMS: atom_id res chain seq x y z
N ALA A 1 10.42 8.74 -1.46
CA ALA A 1 9.53 9.48 -2.36
C ALA A 1 8.16 9.74 -1.70
N ALA A 2 7.18 8.83 -1.74
CA ALA A 2 5.87 9.07 -1.07
C ALA A 2 5.94 8.93 0.47
N LEU A 3 6.48 7.81 0.96
CA LEU A 3 6.62 7.53 2.40
C LEU A 3 7.49 8.57 3.14
N SER A 4 8.45 9.19 2.46
CA SER A 4 9.35 10.20 3.05
C SER A 4 8.69 11.56 3.26
N VAL A 5 7.63 11.89 2.53
CA VAL A 5 6.96 13.20 2.58
C VAL A 5 5.54 13.14 3.12
N ALA A 6 4.94 11.96 3.22
CA ALA A 6 3.57 11.78 3.68
C ALA A 6 3.37 12.31 5.11
N GLY A 7 2.42 13.22 5.30
CA GLY A 7 2.03 13.72 6.62
C GLY A 7 1.12 12.77 7.41
N HIS A 8 0.73 11.63 6.84
CA HIS A 8 -0.24 10.71 7.43
C HIS A 8 0.42 9.37 7.79
N PRO A 9 -0.10 8.61 8.76
CA PRO A 9 0.47 7.32 9.14
C PRO A 9 0.40 6.25 8.05
N LEU A 10 -0.51 6.40 7.09
CA LEU A 10 -0.73 5.48 5.99
C LEU A 10 -0.57 6.18 4.64
N VAL A 11 -0.05 5.44 3.67
CA VAL A 11 0.05 5.86 2.27
C VAL A 11 -0.55 4.77 1.40
N ALA A 12 -1.50 5.14 0.54
CA ALA A 12 -2.02 4.27 -0.50
C ALA A 12 -1.30 4.54 -1.83
N THR A 13 -1.05 3.50 -2.60
CA THR A 13 -0.50 3.62 -3.96
C THR A 13 -1.42 2.93 -4.95
N ALA A 14 -1.48 3.48 -6.16
CA ALA A 14 -2.06 2.85 -7.34
C ALA A 14 -1.26 3.34 -8.56
N PRO A 15 -1.15 2.52 -9.62
CA PRO A 15 -0.48 2.95 -10.84
C PRO A 15 -1.39 3.91 -11.63
N CYS A 16 -0.79 4.88 -12.34
CA CYS A 16 -1.52 5.92 -13.05
C CYS A 16 -2.24 5.43 -14.32
N ASP A 17 -1.97 4.20 -14.75
CA ASP A 17 -2.52 3.56 -15.95
C ASP A 17 -3.73 2.66 -15.66
N SER A 18 -4.28 2.72 -14.44
CA SER A 18 -5.41 1.90 -13.99
C SER A 18 -6.67 2.74 -13.82
N PRO A 19 -7.44 2.99 -14.90
CA PRO A 19 -8.58 3.92 -14.88
C PRO A 19 -9.80 3.40 -14.11
N PHE A 20 -9.89 2.09 -13.82
CA PHE A 20 -11.07 1.45 -13.23
C PHE A 20 -10.78 0.89 -11.83
N LEU A 21 -10.33 1.74 -10.92
CA LEU A 21 -10.11 1.37 -9.52
C LEU A 21 -11.45 1.10 -8.80
N PRO A 22 -11.53 0.04 -7.98
CA PRO A 22 -12.66 -0.11 -7.06
C PRO A 22 -12.74 1.07 -6.10
N THR A 23 -13.94 1.60 -5.89
CA THR A 23 -14.18 2.75 -4.99
C THR A 23 -13.92 2.41 -3.52
N ASP A 24 -13.84 1.13 -3.18
CA ASP A 24 -13.60 0.59 -1.85
C ASP A 24 -12.16 0.04 -1.66
N LEU A 25 -11.27 0.25 -2.64
CA LEU A 25 -9.91 -0.35 -2.63
C LEU A 25 -9.15 -0.05 -1.33
N VAL A 26 -9.10 1.22 -0.91
CA VAL A 26 -8.36 1.63 0.30
C VAL A 26 -9.01 1.06 1.56
N ALA A 27 -10.35 1.02 1.63
CA ALA A 27 -11.07 0.47 2.78
C ALA A 27 -10.79 -1.03 2.95
N ARG A 28 -10.79 -1.79 1.85
CA ARG A 28 -10.46 -3.22 1.85
C ARG A 28 -9.00 -3.49 2.23
N LEU A 29 -8.07 -2.69 1.72
CA LEU A 29 -6.65 -2.79 2.10
C LEU A 29 -6.45 -2.46 3.59
N ARG A 30 -7.17 -1.46 4.10
CA ARG A 30 -7.12 -1.07 5.52
C ARG A 30 -7.61 -2.18 6.44
N ALA A 31 -8.75 -2.80 6.12
CA ALA A 31 -9.27 -3.92 6.89
C ALA A 31 -8.24 -5.07 6.98
N ALA A 32 -7.66 -5.47 5.84
CA ALA A 32 -6.64 -6.52 5.82
C ALA A 32 -5.36 -6.17 6.61
N LEU A 33 -4.94 -4.89 6.55
CA LEU A 33 -3.79 -4.38 7.29
C LEU A 33 -4.01 -4.45 8.81
N ASP A 34 -5.20 -4.09 9.25
CA ASP A 34 -5.57 -4.03 10.66
C ASP A 34 -5.80 -5.45 11.23
N GLU A 35 -6.48 -6.33 10.49
CA GLU A 35 -6.68 -7.75 10.84
C GLU A 35 -5.35 -8.52 11.01
N SER A 36 -4.35 -8.19 10.18
CA SER A 36 -3.07 -8.90 10.16
C SER A 36 -1.99 -8.24 11.01
N ALA A 37 -2.28 -7.10 11.64
CA ALA A 37 -1.28 -6.24 12.29
C ALA A 37 -0.03 -5.97 11.41
N ALA A 38 -0.18 -5.97 10.08
CA ALA A 38 0.92 -5.98 9.11
C ALA A 38 1.35 -4.57 8.70
N GLU A 39 2.61 -4.38 8.30
CA GLU A 39 3.13 -3.07 7.84
C GLU A 39 2.66 -2.66 6.44
N LEU A 40 2.17 -3.62 5.65
CA LEU A 40 1.81 -3.46 4.25
C LEU A 40 0.65 -4.41 3.88
N ALA A 41 -0.32 -3.91 3.12
CA ALA A 41 -1.38 -4.69 2.49
C ALA A 41 -1.33 -4.51 0.97
N VAL A 42 -1.49 -5.59 0.22
CA VAL A 42 -1.38 -5.61 -1.26
C VAL A 42 -2.62 -6.22 -1.87
N ALA A 43 -3.16 -5.60 -2.92
CA ALA A 43 -4.31 -6.16 -3.62
C ALA A 43 -3.94 -7.46 -4.36
N ARG A 44 -4.90 -8.40 -4.42
CA ARG A 44 -4.82 -9.60 -5.25
C ARG A 44 -5.99 -9.60 -6.22
N SER A 45 -5.71 -9.79 -7.51
CA SER A 45 -6.71 -9.90 -8.58
C SER A 45 -6.40 -11.10 -9.46
N LEU A 46 -7.41 -11.90 -9.78
CA LEU A 46 -7.27 -13.15 -10.57
C LEU A 46 -6.14 -14.04 -10.03
N ALA A 47 -6.13 -14.22 -8.70
CA ALA A 47 -5.08 -14.92 -7.95
C ALA A 47 -3.66 -14.31 -8.01
N ARG A 48 -3.42 -13.24 -8.77
CA ARG A 48 -2.13 -12.55 -8.87
C ARG A 48 -2.02 -11.40 -7.89
N LEU A 49 -0.87 -11.28 -7.21
CA LEU A 49 -0.56 -10.07 -6.44
C LEU A 49 -0.41 -8.88 -7.39
N GLN A 50 -0.86 -7.72 -6.93
CA GLN A 50 -0.79 -6.44 -7.63
C GLN A 50 0.00 -5.44 -6.75
N PRO A 51 1.34 -5.53 -6.69
CA PRO A 51 2.16 -4.86 -5.66
C PRO A 51 2.04 -3.33 -5.64
N VAL A 52 1.76 -2.72 -6.78
CA VAL A 52 1.60 -1.26 -6.92
C VAL A 52 0.25 -0.75 -6.42
N PHE A 53 -0.70 -1.65 -6.12
CA PHE A 53 -1.96 -1.36 -5.44
C PHE A 53 -1.83 -1.78 -3.97
N CYS A 54 -1.19 -0.91 -3.18
CA CYS A 54 -0.88 -1.22 -1.79
C CYS A 54 -1.30 -0.11 -0.82
N LEU A 55 -1.46 -0.49 0.44
CA LEU A 55 -1.56 0.42 1.57
C LEU A 55 -0.39 0.10 2.51
N CYS A 56 0.42 1.09 2.83
CA CYS A 56 1.63 0.92 3.62
C CYS A 56 1.65 1.86 4.82
N ARG A 57 2.17 1.36 5.95
CA ARG A 57 2.46 2.21 7.10
C ARG A 57 3.70 3.05 6.81
N ARG A 58 3.68 4.30 7.27
CA ARG A 58 4.83 5.20 7.15
C ARG A 58 6.09 4.63 7.84
N THR A 59 5.89 3.81 8.86
CA THR A 59 6.93 3.07 9.59
C THR A 59 7.70 2.07 8.74
N ALA A 60 7.22 1.70 7.55
CA ALA A 60 7.96 0.88 6.59
C ALA A 60 9.13 1.64 5.90
N LEU A 61 9.17 2.97 6.01
CA LEU A 61 10.17 3.80 5.34
C LEU A 61 11.63 3.38 5.61
N PRO A 62 12.08 3.15 6.87
CA PRO A 62 13.48 2.81 7.12
C PRO A 62 13.88 1.49 6.45
N ALA A 63 13.04 0.46 6.53
CA ALA A 63 13.29 -0.83 5.91
C ALA A 63 13.34 -0.73 4.37
N LEU A 64 12.40 0.02 3.78
CA LEU A 64 12.40 0.25 2.33
C LEU A 64 13.62 1.06 1.89
N SER A 65 14.00 2.09 2.64
CA SER A 65 15.19 2.90 2.35
C SER A 65 16.46 2.07 2.42
N ALA A 66 16.59 1.16 3.38
CA ALA A 66 17.72 0.24 3.47
C ALA A 66 17.79 -0.74 2.29
N HIS A 67 16.63 -1.20 1.79
CA HIS A 67 16.58 -2.11 0.64
C HIS A 67 16.96 -1.45 -0.70
N LEU A 68 16.76 -0.13 -0.81
CA LEU A 68 17.03 0.64 -2.03
C LEU A 68 18.45 1.24 -2.09
N ALA A 69 19.23 1.11 -1.01
CA ALA A 69 20.62 1.58 -0.92
C ALA A 69 21.58 0.58 -1.58
#